data_AF-A0A936BT51-F1
#
_entry.id   AF-A0A936BT51-F1
#
_cell.length_a   1.000
_cell.length_b   1.000
_cell.length_c   1.000
_cell.angle_alpha   90.00
_cell.angle_beta   90.00
_cell.angle_gamma   90.00
#
_symmetry.space_group_name_H-M   'P 1'
#
loop_
_entity.id
_entity.type
_entity.pdbx_description
1 polymer ?
#
loop_
_entity_poly.entity_id
_entity_poly.type
_entity_poly.pdbx_seq_one_letter_code
_entity_poly.pdbx_strand_id
1 'polypeptide(L)'
;MPDLFSQPSLDPETPWTPGQLARAARRAVEGNIGPLWIRGELSQLKAYQSGHWYFCIGDAEAQVKCVMWRTYASRVREKPQDGTQVFVFGTPTIWEERGEFRLNCTQLLATPDQGAAQAELDRIRAALEKDGLTDPARKRPLPALPSRIAVVTSLDGAALRDIITVTRKRFAALELVVLGTRVQGAEAEARWSARSAS
;
A
#
# COMPACT_ATOMS: atom_id res chain seq x y z
N MET A 1 -17.24 18.40 41.02
CA MET A 1 -17.21 17.61 39.76
C MET A 1 -17.77 18.49 38.66
N PRO A 2 -17.10 18.70 37.52
CA PRO A 2 -17.69 19.45 36.42
C PRO A 2 -18.72 18.57 35.70
N ASP A 3 -19.88 19.14 35.43
CA ASP A 3 -21.09 18.52 34.90
C ASP A 3 -20.86 17.76 33.57
N LEU A 4 -21.27 16.49 33.55
CA LEU A 4 -21.11 15.52 32.45
C LEU A 4 -22.02 15.82 31.24
N PHE A 5 -23.03 16.69 31.39
CA PHE A 5 -24.03 17.00 30.36
C PHE A 5 -24.11 18.48 30.00
N SER A 6 -23.09 19.26 30.34
CA SER A 6 -23.06 20.68 30.03
C SER A 6 -23.12 20.89 28.51
N GLN A 7 -24.31 21.26 28.02
CA GLN A 7 -24.51 21.72 26.64
C GLN A 7 -23.76 23.06 26.46
N PRO A 8 -23.23 23.34 25.25
CA PRO A 8 -22.67 24.65 24.98
C PRO A 8 -23.71 25.72 25.27
N SER A 9 -23.37 26.60 26.21
CA SER A 9 -24.17 27.78 26.48
C SER A 9 -24.12 28.68 25.25
N LEU A 10 -25.28 29.08 24.73
CA LEU A 10 -25.42 30.12 23.72
C LEU A 10 -25.45 31.53 24.35
N ASP A 11 -25.36 31.61 25.68
CA ASP A 11 -25.42 32.83 26.46
C ASP A 11 -23.99 33.39 26.66
N PRO A 12 -23.70 34.63 26.20
CA PRO A 12 -22.42 35.29 26.42
C PRO A 12 -22.02 35.45 27.88
N GLU A 13 -22.97 35.43 28.82
CA GLU A 13 -22.73 35.56 30.27
C GLU A 13 -22.20 34.27 30.91
N THR A 14 -22.25 33.14 30.19
CA THR A 14 -21.70 31.85 30.65
C THR A 14 -20.79 31.22 29.59
N PRO A 15 -19.71 31.91 29.20
CA PRO A 15 -18.87 31.46 28.10
C PRO A 15 -18.07 30.22 28.49
N TRP A 16 -17.82 29.36 27.52
CA TRP A 16 -16.90 28.25 27.70
C TRP A 16 -15.44 28.73 27.65
N THR A 17 -14.63 28.21 28.56
CA THR A 17 -13.17 28.34 28.49
C THR A 17 -12.60 27.49 27.34
N PRO A 18 -11.40 27.83 26.82
CA PRO A 18 -10.74 27.00 25.81
C PRO A 18 -10.54 25.53 26.24
N GLY A 19 -10.26 25.28 27.52
CA GLY A 19 -10.14 23.93 28.07
C GLY A 19 -11.46 23.15 28.08
N GLN A 20 -12.58 23.82 28.38
CA GLN A 20 -13.91 23.20 28.28
C GLN A 20 -14.25 22.86 26.83
N LEU A 21 -13.96 23.77 25.89
CA LEU A 21 -14.13 23.54 24.46
C LEU A 21 -13.28 22.36 23.97
N ALA A 22 -11.98 22.34 24.27
CA ALA A 22 -11.07 21.28 23.82
C ALA A 22 -11.50 19.91 24.37
N ARG A 23 -11.90 19.83 25.64
CA ARG A 23 -12.39 18.59 26.25
C ARG A 23 -13.71 18.13 25.63
N ALA A 24 -14.62 19.05 25.33
CA ALA A 24 -15.87 18.72 24.64
C ALA A 24 -15.63 18.23 23.22
N ALA A 25 -14.77 18.91 22.46
CA ALA A 25 -14.37 18.51 21.11
C ALA A 25 -13.72 17.12 21.10
N ARG A 26 -12.80 16.86 22.05
CA ARG A 26 -12.18 15.54 22.23
C ARG A 26 -13.23 14.45 22.44
N ARG A 27 -14.18 14.66 23.36
CA ARG A 27 -15.27 13.71 23.61
C ARG A 27 -16.13 13.47 22.37
N ALA A 28 -16.46 14.53 21.63
CA ALA A 28 -17.24 14.42 20.41
C ALA A 28 -16.50 13.62 19.33
N VAL A 29 -15.20 13.88 19.14
CA VAL A 29 -14.37 13.14 18.19
C VAL A 29 -14.24 11.67 18.59
N GLU A 30 -13.80 11.40 19.82
CA GLU A 30 -13.58 10.03 20.31
C GLU A 30 -14.88 9.21 20.42
N GLY A 31 -16.02 9.88 20.66
CA GLY A 31 -17.33 9.24 20.76
C GLY A 31 -17.97 8.93 19.41
N ASN A 32 -17.66 9.68 18.35
CA ASN A 32 -18.27 9.50 17.02
C ASN A 32 -17.33 8.84 16.01
N ILE A 33 -16.02 8.97 16.20
CA ILE A 33 -15.01 8.45 15.28
C ILE A 33 -14.17 7.42 16.01
N GLY A 34 -14.52 6.15 15.82
CA GLY A 34 -13.79 5.01 16.39
C GLY A 34 -12.41 4.80 15.75
N PRO A 35 -11.69 3.74 16.17
CA PRO A 35 -10.42 3.37 15.54
C PRO A 35 -10.60 3.06 14.05
N LEU A 36 -9.72 3.60 13.21
CA LEU A 36 -9.82 3.48 11.75
C LEU A 36 -8.44 3.40 11.08
N TRP A 37 -8.46 2.93 9.83
CA TRP A 37 -7.31 2.95 8.94
C TRP A 37 -7.32 4.20 8.06
N ILE A 38 -6.19 4.89 7.98
CA ILE A 38 -5.93 5.92 6.98
C ILE A 38 -4.76 5.51 6.09
N ARG A 39 -4.78 6.00 4.86
CA ARG A 39 -3.68 5.90 3.91
C ARG A 39 -3.18 7.31 3.61
N GLY A 40 -1.87 7.48 3.55
CA GLY A 40 -1.27 8.71 3.07
C GLY A 40 0.25 8.61 2.98
N GLU A 41 0.86 9.69 2.56
CA GLU A 41 2.32 9.82 2.51
C GLU A 41 2.83 10.20 3.90
N LEU A 42 3.81 9.46 4.39
CA LEU A 42 4.46 9.74 5.66
C LEU A 42 5.50 10.86 5.49
N SER A 43 5.46 11.85 6.38
CA SER A 43 6.44 12.92 6.42
C SER A 43 6.84 13.29 7.85
N GLN A 44 8.01 13.91 7.99
CA GLN A 44 8.52 14.45 9.24
C GLN A 44 8.65 13.41 10.37
N LEU A 45 9.04 12.16 10.06
CA LEU A 45 9.12 11.10 11.05
C LEU A 45 10.28 11.29 12.05
N LYS A 46 9.91 11.63 13.28
CA LYS A 46 10.81 11.80 14.43
C LYS A 46 10.65 10.65 15.42
N ALA A 47 11.69 9.83 15.53
CA ALA A 47 11.81 8.81 16.57
C ALA A 47 12.62 9.38 17.74
N TYR A 48 11.97 9.66 18.87
CA TYR A 48 12.63 10.22 20.05
C TYR A 48 13.30 9.13 20.90
N GLN A 49 14.22 9.53 21.78
CA GLN A 49 14.92 8.63 22.71
C GLN A 49 13.97 7.90 23.68
N SER A 50 12.80 8.49 23.98
CA SER A 50 11.73 7.83 24.74
C SER A 50 11.10 6.62 24.02
N GLY A 51 11.41 6.44 22.73
CA GLY A 51 10.88 5.39 21.87
C GLY A 51 9.52 5.73 21.26
N HIS A 52 8.99 6.94 21.48
CA HIS A 52 7.79 7.43 20.80
C HIS A 52 8.13 7.96 19.42
N TRP A 53 7.26 7.68 18.45
CA TRP A 53 7.36 8.23 17.10
C TRP A 53 6.30 9.30 16.90
N TYR A 54 6.71 10.42 16.32
CA TYR A 54 5.85 11.51 15.89
C TYR A 54 6.07 11.70 14.40
N PHE A 55 4.99 11.72 13.63
CA PHE A 55 5.04 11.90 12.18
C PHE A 55 3.74 12.53 11.68
N CYS A 56 3.72 12.91 10.43
CA CYS A 56 2.52 13.38 9.75
C CYS A 56 2.15 12.41 8.64
N ILE A 57 0.85 12.23 8.40
CA ILE A 57 0.32 11.56 7.21
C ILE A 57 -0.50 12.56 6.45
N GLY A 58 -0.24 12.70 5.15
CA GLY A 58 -1.00 13.59 4.29
C GLY A 58 -1.40 12.96 2.97
N ASP A 59 -2.38 13.58 2.33
CA ASP A 59 -2.75 13.41 0.93
C ASP A 59 -2.79 14.78 0.24
N ALA A 60 -3.51 14.89 -0.89
CA ALA A 60 -3.64 16.14 -1.62
C ALA A 60 -4.55 17.18 -0.93
N GLU A 61 -5.42 16.76 0.00
CA GLU A 61 -6.44 17.60 0.61
C GLU A 61 -6.09 17.98 2.05
N ALA A 62 -5.51 17.05 2.81
CA ALA A 62 -5.32 17.20 4.25
C ALA A 62 -4.04 16.52 4.76
N GLN A 63 -3.61 16.96 5.95
CA GLN A 63 -2.53 16.34 6.71
C GLN A 63 -2.96 16.16 8.17
N VAL A 64 -2.64 15.01 8.76
CA VAL A 64 -2.90 14.68 10.16
C VAL A 64 -1.62 14.34 10.91
N LYS A 65 -1.46 14.94 12.09
CA LYS A 65 -0.37 14.61 13.02
C LYS A 65 -0.66 13.28 13.70
N CYS A 66 0.35 12.43 13.73
CA CYS A 66 0.28 11.07 14.22
C CYS A 66 1.27 10.87 15.36
N VAL A 67 0.83 10.17 16.41
CA VAL A 67 1.67 9.78 17.55
C VAL A 67 1.61 8.27 17.70
N MET A 68 2.76 7.61 17.70
CA MET A 68 2.88 6.18 17.97
C MET A 68 3.68 5.96 19.24
N TRP A 69 3.03 5.39 20.25
CA TRP A 69 3.64 5.13 21.55
C TRP A 69 4.68 4.00 21.46
N ARG A 70 5.61 3.97 22.41
CA ARG A 70 6.79 3.08 22.39
C ARG A 70 6.41 1.62 22.24
N THR A 71 5.35 1.21 22.92
CA THR A 71 4.79 -0.15 22.91
C THR A 71 4.34 -0.63 21.52
N TYR A 72 3.92 0.30 20.66
CA TYR A 72 3.49 0.03 19.30
C TYR A 72 4.64 0.25 18.31
N ALA A 73 5.41 1.33 18.49
CA ALA A 73 6.57 1.63 17.66
C ALA A 73 7.61 0.51 17.68
N SER A 74 7.83 -0.13 18.84
CA SER A 74 8.77 -1.26 18.96
C SER A 74 8.33 -2.53 18.21
N ARG A 75 7.08 -2.61 17.72
CA ARG A 75 6.57 -3.73 16.92
C ARG A 75 6.80 -3.53 15.43
N VAL A 76 7.13 -2.31 15.01
CA VAL A 76 7.47 -1.99 13.63
C VAL A 76 8.87 -2.51 13.35
N ARG A 77 8.99 -3.47 12.43
CA ARG A 77 10.27 -4.13 12.12
C ARG A 77 11.26 -3.20 11.44
N GLU A 78 10.76 -2.40 10.51
CA GLU A 78 11.56 -1.49 9.70
C GLU A 78 10.94 -0.09 9.76
N LYS A 79 11.77 0.90 10.09
CA LYS A 79 11.34 2.28 10.17
C LYS A 79 11.12 2.81 8.74
N PRO A 80 9.89 3.23 8.38
CA PRO A 80 9.63 3.82 7.06
C PRO A 80 10.40 5.13 6.89
N GLN A 81 10.67 5.50 5.64
CA GLN A 81 11.32 6.76 5.31
C GLN A 81 10.27 7.83 5.02
N ASP A 82 10.66 9.10 5.14
CA ASP A 82 9.81 10.21 4.68
C ASP A 82 9.57 10.07 3.17
N GLY A 83 8.35 10.29 2.72
CA GLY A 83 7.89 10.06 1.34
C GLY A 83 7.31 8.66 1.10
N THR A 84 7.44 7.72 2.04
CA THR A 84 6.86 6.39 1.89
C THR A 84 5.34 6.46 2.04
N GLN A 85 4.62 5.82 1.13
CA GLN A 85 3.18 5.59 1.28
C GLN A 85 2.95 4.58 2.41
N VAL A 86 2.11 4.94 3.38
CA VAL A 86 1.82 4.10 4.55
C VAL A 86 0.31 3.95 4.75
N PHE A 87 -0.06 2.84 5.39
CA PHE A 87 -1.35 2.66 6.04
C PHE A 87 -1.15 2.71 7.54
N VAL A 88 -1.98 3.49 8.23
CA VAL A 88 -1.89 3.65 9.68
C VAL A 88 -3.25 3.40 10.32
N PHE A 89 -3.24 2.59 11.37
CA PHE A 89 -4.40 2.32 12.20
C PHE A 89 -4.27 3.05 13.52
N GLY A 90 -5.33 3.75 13.91
CA GLY A 90 -5.33 4.49 15.15
C GLY A 90 -6.68 5.08 15.51
N THR A 91 -6.72 5.71 16.67
CA THR A 91 -7.91 6.40 17.19
C THR A 91 -7.72 7.90 17.06
N PRO A 92 -8.65 8.61 16.39
CA PRO A 92 -8.64 10.07 16.35
C PRO A 92 -8.84 10.67 17.75
N THR A 93 -8.12 11.74 18.04
CA THR A 93 -8.16 12.41 19.35
C THR A 93 -7.83 13.89 19.20
N ILE A 94 -8.07 14.66 20.26
CA ILE A 94 -7.65 16.06 20.38
C ILE A 94 -6.64 16.16 21.51
N TRP A 95 -5.49 16.77 21.26
CA TRP A 95 -4.55 17.11 22.31
C TRP A 95 -5.05 18.33 23.09
N GLU A 96 -5.65 18.10 24.26
CA GLU A 96 -6.38 19.12 25.03
C GLU A 96 -5.57 20.41 25.29
N GLU A 97 -4.27 20.30 25.57
CA GLU A 97 -3.41 21.47 25.86
C GLU A 97 -3.23 22.41 24.67
N ARG A 98 -3.27 21.88 23.44
CA ARG A 98 -3.06 22.67 22.22
C ARG A 98 -4.27 22.71 21.28
N GLY A 99 -5.34 21.98 21.58
CA GLY A 99 -6.50 21.83 20.72
C GLY A 99 -6.19 21.17 19.37
N GLU A 100 -5.06 20.46 19.24
CA GLU A 100 -4.64 19.89 17.95
C GLU A 100 -5.32 18.54 17.69
N PHE A 101 -5.87 18.37 16.48
CA PHE A 101 -6.37 17.07 16.00
C PHE A 101 -5.21 16.13 15.69
N ARG A 102 -5.29 14.91 16.22
CA ARG A 102 -4.24 13.90 16.13
C ARG A 102 -4.80 12.50 15.97
N LEU A 103 -3.95 11.61 15.45
CA LEU A 103 -4.21 10.19 15.41
C LEU A 103 -3.27 9.45 16.38
N ASN A 104 -3.83 8.77 17.37
CA ASN A 104 -3.09 7.85 18.23
C ASN A 104 -2.90 6.52 17.50
N CYS A 105 -1.71 6.34 16.95
CA CYS A 105 -1.35 5.23 16.07
C CYS A 105 -0.97 4.00 16.86
N THR A 106 -1.57 2.86 16.50
CA THR A 106 -1.32 1.56 17.13
C THR A 106 -0.74 0.54 16.15
N GLN A 107 -0.97 0.71 14.84
CA GLN A 107 -0.31 -0.06 13.79
C GLN A 107 0.12 0.83 12.63
N LEU A 108 1.26 0.50 12.03
CA LEU A 108 1.79 1.15 10.84
C LEU A 108 2.24 0.06 9.88
N LEU A 109 1.74 0.13 8.64
CA LEU A 109 2.14 -0.73 7.54
C LEU A 109 2.73 0.16 6.44
N ALA A 110 4.03 0.04 6.21
CA ALA A 110 4.66 0.65 5.05
C ALA A 110 4.31 -0.17 3.81
N THR A 111 3.86 0.47 2.73
CA THR A 111 3.91 -0.22 1.44
C THR A 111 5.37 -0.35 1.03
N PRO A 112 5.79 -1.46 0.40
CA PRO A 112 7.09 -1.51 -0.25
C PRO A 112 7.20 -0.29 -1.17
N ASP A 113 8.33 0.42 -1.14
CA ASP A 113 8.57 1.60 -1.97
C ASP A 113 8.18 1.28 -3.42
N GLN A 114 7.04 1.80 -3.88
CA GLN A 114 6.65 1.62 -5.27
C GLN A 114 7.72 2.20 -6.21
N GLY A 115 8.49 3.19 -5.74
CA GLY A 115 9.66 3.72 -6.43
C GLY A 115 10.78 2.68 -6.62
N ALA A 116 11.05 1.81 -5.65
CA ALA A 116 12.09 0.78 -5.80
C ALA A 116 11.64 -0.33 -6.77
N ALA A 117 10.38 -0.76 -6.68
CA ALA A 117 9.82 -1.75 -7.60
C ALA A 117 9.69 -1.22 -9.04
N GLN A 118 9.29 0.05 -9.19
CA GLN A 118 9.20 0.72 -10.49
C GLN A 118 10.59 0.99 -11.08
N ALA A 119 11.56 1.43 -10.27
CA ALA A 119 12.94 1.64 -10.71
C ALA A 119 13.61 0.33 -11.15
N GLU A 120 13.34 -0.78 -10.47
CA GLU A 120 13.85 -2.09 -10.87
C GLU A 120 13.19 -2.57 -12.18
N LEU A 121 11.87 -2.36 -12.32
CA LEU A 121 11.17 -2.61 -13.59
C LEU A 121 11.74 -1.77 -14.74
N ASP A 122 12.03 -0.49 -14.49
CA ASP A 122 12.57 0.42 -15.49
C ASP A 122 14.01 0.06 -15.85
N ARG A 123 14.84 -0.37 -14.88
CA ARG A 123 16.17 -0.93 -15.16
C ARG A 123 16.10 -2.19 -16.01
N ILE A 124 15.21 -3.13 -15.68
CA ILE A 124 15.01 -4.36 -16.44
C ILE A 124 14.53 -4.04 -17.86
N ARG A 125 13.57 -3.10 -18.01
CA ARG A 125 13.11 -2.64 -19.33
C ARG A 125 14.24 -2.00 -20.14
N ALA A 126 15.04 -1.12 -19.53
CA ALA A 126 16.17 -0.48 -20.19
C ALA A 126 17.24 -1.49 -20.62
N ALA A 127 17.50 -2.53 -19.82
CA ALA A 127 18.40 -3.62 -20.19
C ALA A 127 17.84 -4.43 -21.38
N LEU A 128 16.55 -4.78 -21.35
CA LEU A 128 15.87 -5.50 -22.44
C LEU A 128 15.79 -4.66 -23.73
N GLU A 129 15.63 -3.35 -23.63
CA GLU A 129 15.69 -2.41 -24.75
C GLU A 129 17.10 -2.28 -25.32
N LYS A 130 18.14 -2.27 -24.47
CA LYS A 130 19.54 -2.25 -24.89
C LYS A 130 19.94 -3.54 -25.63
N ASP A 131 19.46 -4.69 -25.17
CA ASP A 131 19.62 -5.97 -25.87
C ASP A 131 18.67 -6.07 -27.10
N GLY A 132 17.78 -5.09 -27.24
CA GLY A 132 16.77 -4.92 -28.27
C GLY A 132 15.70 -6.00 -28.28
N LEU A 133 15.59 -6.82 -27.24
CA LEU A 133 14.61 -7.90 -27.11
C LEU A 133 13.15 -7.38 -27.16
N THR A 134 12.96 -6.07 -27.00
CA THR A 134 11.68 -5.36 -27.08
C THR A 134 11.49 -4.58 -28.39
N ASP A 135 12.43 -4.62 -29.33
CA ASP A 135 12.39 -3.87 -30.60
C ASP A 135 11.08 -4.14 -31.36
N PRO A 136 10.25 -3.11 -31.62
CA PRO A 136 9.03 -3.24 -32.39
C PRO A 136 9.24 -3.86 -33.78
N ALA A 137 10.41 -3.64 -34.40
CA ALA A 137 10.76 -4.21 -35.70
C ALA A 137 10.93 -5.74 -35.67
N ARG A 138 11.17 -6.33 -34.49
CA ARG A 138 11.19 -7.79 -34.28
C ARG A 138 9.80 -8.38 -34.01
N LYS A 139 8.79 -7.56 -33.73
CA LYS A 139 7.43 -8.06 -33.48
C LYS A 139 6.83 -8.57 -34.78
N ARG A 140 6.46 -9.85 -34.78
CA ARG A 140 5.75 -10.47 -35.90
C ARG A 140 4.26 -10.12 -35.81
N PRO A 141 3.61 -9.76 -36.94
CA PRO A 141 2.17 -9.52 -36.94
C PRO A 141 1.44 -10.79 -36.50
N LEU A 142 0.47 -10.63 -35.59
CA LEU A 142 -0.33 -11.76 -35.12
C LEU A 142 -1.30 -12.21 -36.23
N PRO A 143 -1.48 -13.52 -36.43
CA PRO A 143 -2.47 -14.02 -37.38
C PRO A 143 -3.89 -13.66 -36.90
N ALA A 144 -4.78 -13.34 -37.85
CA ALA A 144 -6.16 -12.97 -37.56
C ALA A 144 -6.95 -14.09 -36.86
N LEU A 145 -6.60 -15.36 -37.14
CA LEU A 145 -7.14 -16.52 -36.47
C LEU A 145 -5.99 -17.49 -36.13
N PRO A 146 -5.48 -17.50 -34.89
CA PRO A 146 -4.47 -18.46 -34.50
C PRO A 146 -5.10 -19.86 -34.50
N SER A 147 -4.47 -20.81 -35.18
CA SER A 147 -4.85 -22.24 -35.11
C SER A 147 -4.18 -22.95 -33.93
N ARG A 148 -3.05 -22.40 -33.45
CA ARG A 148 -2.23 -22.95 -32.37
C ARG A 148 -1.66 -21.85 -31.48
N ILE A 149 -1.71 -22.03 -30.17
CA ILE A 149 -1.08 -21.16 -29.17
C ILE A 149 -0.16 -21.99 -28.29
N ALA A 150 1.08 -21.53 -28.13
CA ALA A 150 2.00 -22.07 -27.13
C ALA A 150 1.86 -21.28 -25.82
N VAL A 151 1.64 -21.98 -24.71
CA VAL A 151 1.55 -21.42 -23.36
C VAL A 151 2.77 -21.85 -22.58
N VAL A 152 3.66 -20.90 -22.30
CA VAL A 152 4.85 -21.12 -21.48
C VAL A 152 4.52 -20.72 -20.05
N THR A 153 4.32 -21.69 -19.15
CA THR A 153 3.90 -21.43 -17.77
C THR A 153 4.25 -22.60 -16.84
N SER A 154 4.06 -22.47 -15.52
CA SER A 154 4.25 -23.60 -14.60
C SER A 154 3.08 -24.58 -14.71
N LEU A 155 3.38 -25.88 -14.66
CA LEU A 155 2.36 -26.94 -14.78
C LEU A 155 1.41 -26.97 -13.57
N ASP A 156 1.88 -26.52 -12.41
CA ASP A 156 1.13 -26.55 -11.16
C ASP A 156 0.33 -25.25 -10.90
N GLY A 157 0.47 -24.24 -11.75
CA GLY A 157 -0.12 -22.91 -11.56
C GLY A 157 -1.61 -22.84 -11.88
N ALA A 158 -2.35 -22.06 -11.08
CA ALA A 158 -3.76 -21.74 -11.36
C ALA A 158 -3.96 -21.04 -12.72
N ALA A 159 -2.96 -20.29 -13.18
CA ALA A 159 -2.98 -19.60 -14.47
C ALA A 159 -3.13 -20.55 -15.67
N LEU A 160 -2.49 -21.73 -15.64
CA LEU A 160 -2.63 -22.72 -16.71
C LEU A 160 -4.07 -23.24 -16.79
N ARG A 161 -4.69 -23.51 -15.64
CA ARG A 161 -6.07 -24.00 -15.57
C ARG A 161 -7.05 -22.97 -16.12
N ASP A 162 -6.82 -21.69 -15.82
CA ASP A 162 -7.66 -20.61 -16.32
C ASP A 162 -7.54 -20.46 -17.85
N ILE A 163 -6.31 -20.46 -18.39
CA ILE A 163 -6.08 -20.41 -19.85
C ILE A 163 -6.76 -21.59 -20.56
N ILE A 164 -6.63 -22.81 -20.03
CA ILE A 164 -7.30 -23.99 -20.60
C ILE A 164 -8.82 -23.84 -20.55
N THR A 165 -9.37 -23.37 -19.43
CA THR A 165 -10.82 -23.24 -19.22
C THR A 165 -11.42 -22.18 -20.15
N VAL A 166 -10.80 -20.99 -20.22
CA VAL A 166 -11.24 -19.90 -21.08
C VAL A 166 -11.13 -20.28 -22.55
N THR A 167 -10.01 -20.89 -22.96
CA THR A 167 -9.79 -21.29 -24.35
C THR A 167 -10.80 -22.34 -24.78
N ARG A 168 -11.04 -23.39 -23.96
CA ARG A 168 -12.05 -24.41 -24.28
C ARG A 168 -13.47 -23.84 -24.36
N LYS A 169 -13.79 -22.83 -23.54
CA LYS A 169 -15.11 -22.19 -23.54
C LYS A 169 -15.32 -21.24 -24.73
N ARG A 170 -14.28 -20.50 -25.15
CA ARG A 170 -14.40 -19.48 -26.20
C ARG A 170 -14.01 -19.97 -27.60
N PHE A 171 -13.05 -20.89 -27.70
CA PHE A 171 -12.44 -21.32 -28.96
C PHE A 171 -11.94 -22.77 -28.87
N ALA A 172 -12.87 -23.72 -28.78
CA ALA A 172 -12.56 -25.14 -28.54
C ALA A 172 -11.69 -25.82 -29.63
N ALA A 173 -11.68 -25.28 -30.85
CA ALA A 173 -10.87 -25.78 -31.97
C ALA A 173 -9.40 -25.32 -31.92
N LEU A 174 -9.02 -24.47 -30.96
CA LEU A 174 -7.67 -23.95 -30.82
C LEU A 174 -6.74 -24.99 -30.19
N GLU A 175 -5.61 -25.28 -30.85
CA GLU A 175 -4.59 -26.18 -30.31
C GLU A 175 -3.74 -25.45 -29.27
N LEU A 176 -3.76 -25.90 -28.02
CA LEU A 176 -2.94 -25.39 -26.93
C LEU A 176 -1.71 -26.29 -26.72
N VAL A 177 -0.51 -25.73 -26.90
CA VAL A 177 0.76 -26.40 -26.58
C VAL A 177 1.29 -25.86 -25.27
N VAL A 178 1.32 -26.68 -24.22
CA VAL A 178 1.78 -26.25 -22.90
C VAL A 178 3.26 -26.59 -22.72
N LEU A 179 4.08 -25.56 -22.56
CA LEU A 179 5.51 -25.68 -22.26
C LEU A 179 5.72 -25.38 -20.77
N GLY A 180 5.81 -26.46 -19.99
CA GLY A 180 6.02 -26.39 -18.54
C GLY A 180 7.39 -25.81 -18.18
N THR A 181 7.41 -24.61 -17.57
CA THR A 181 8.62 -23.99 -17.04
C THR A 181 8.35 -23.28 -15.71
N ARG A 182 9.39 -23.09 -14.89
CA ARG A 182 9.29 -22.23 -13.71
C ARG A 182 9.34 -20.78 -14.17
N VAL A 183 8.27 -20.05 -13.89
CA VAL A 183 8.10 -18.65 -14.31
C VAL A 183 8.46 -17.64 -13.22
N GLN A 184 8.78 -18.10 -12.01
CA GLN A 184 9.09 -17.28 -10.83
C GLN A 184 10.12 -17.98 -9.93
N GLY A 185 10.96 -17.19 -9.24
CA GLY A 185 12.03 -17.65 -8.32
C GLY A 185 13.43 -17.67 -8.94
N ALA A 186 14.47 -17.73 -8.09
CA ALA A 186 15.88 -17.65 -8.51
C ALA A 186 16.32 -18.77 -9.47
N GLU A 187 15.60 -19.90 -9.50
CA GLU A 187 15.86 -21.02 -10.42
C GLU A 187 15.12 -20.91 -11.77
N ALA A 188 14.39 -19.81 -12.03
CA ALA A 188 13.65 -19.61 -13.27
C ALA A 188 14.57 -19.35 -14.49
N GLU A 189 15.64 -18.56 -14.31
CA GLU A 189 16.60 -18.25 -15.39
C GLU A 189 17.41 -19.47 -15.83
N ALA A 190 17.87 -20.29 -14.88
CA ALA A 190 18.78 -21.41 -15.16
C ALA A 190 18.18 -22.50 -16.07
N ARG A 191 16.85 -22.62 -16.13
CA ARG A 191 16.18 -23.70 -16.85
C ARG A 191 15.86 -23.36 -18.32
N TRP A 192 15.92 -22.09 -18.72
CA TRP A 192 15.64 -21.65 -20.10
C TRP A 192 16.81 -21.92 -21.05
N SER A 193 18.05 -21.70 -20.58
CA SER A 193 19.26 -21.86 -21.41
C SER A 193 19.56 -23.31 -21.83
N ALA A 194 18.92 -24.30 -21.19
CA ALA A 194 19.18 -25.72 -21.47
C ALA A 194 18.30 -26.33 -22.59
N ARG A 195 17.31 -25.60 -23.13
CA ARG A 195 16.36 -26.15 -24.12
C ARG A 195 16.33 -25.46 -25.48
N SER A 196 17.11 -24.40 -25.68
CA SER A 196 17.26 -23.71 -26.97
C SER A 196 18.28 -24.38 -27.92
N ALA A 197 18.78 -25.58 -27.60
CA ALA A 197 19.80 -26.30 -28.37
C ALA A 197 19.36 -27.70 -28.88
N SER A 198 18.07 -27.97 -29.04
CA SER A 198 17.58 -29.18 -29.76
C SER A 198 16.28 -28.92 -30.50
#